data_AF-A0A392PCU6-F1
#
_entry.id   AF-A0A392PCU6-F1
#
_cell.length_a   1.000
_cell.length_b   1.000
_cell.length_c   1.000
_cell.angle_alpha   90.00
_cell.angle_beta   90.00
_cell.angle_gamma   90.00
#
_symmetry.space_group_name_H-M   'P 1'
#
loop_
_entity.id
_entity.type
_entity.pdbx_description
1 polymer ?
#
loop_
_entity_poly.entity_id
_entity_poly.type
_entity_poly.pdbx_seq_one_letter_code
_entity_poly.pdbx_strand_id
1 'polypeptide(L)'
;MAATLVGGAFLSASVQTMIDKLTSAEFRDFINNKKLNVSLLKQLQTTLLVLQAVLDDAEEKQINNRAVKQWLEDLKDAIFAN
;
A
#
# COMPACT_ATOMS: atom_id res chain seq x y z
N MET A 1 -12.88 -8.92 -14.45
CA MET A 1 -13.11 -10.10 -13.59
C MET A 1 -12.67 -9.73 -12.18
N ALA A 2 -13.64 -9.41 -11.33
CA ALA A 2 -13.44 -8.98 -9.93
C ALA A 2 -13.48 -10.20 -9.00
N ALA A 3 -12.60 -11.17 -9.23
CA ALA A 3 -12.68 -12.50 -8.63
C ALA A 3 -11.60 -12.79 -7.55
N THR A 4 -10.88 -11.77 -7.06
CA THR A 4 -9.78 -11.96 -6.08
C THR A 4 -9.63 -10.84 -5.05
N LEU A 5 -10.74 -10.28 -4.53
CA LEU A 5 -10.77 -9.80 -3.12
C LEU A 5 -10.79 -11.02 -2.17
N VAL A 6 -9.95 -12.01 -2.46
CA VAL A 6 -9.97 -13.36 -1.88
C VAL A 6 -8.83 -13.44 -0.87
N GLY A 7 -9.20 -13.35 0.41
CA GLY A 7 -8.47 -13.97 1.51
C GLY A 7 -7.03 -13.51 1.74
N GLY A 8 -6.85 -12.28 2.20
CA GLY A 8 -5.64 -11.91 2.96
C GLY A 8 -4.94 -10.64 2.50
N ALA A 9 -4.78 -10.42 1.20
CA ALA A 9 -3.86 -9.43 0.61
C ALA A 9 -4.50 -8.06 0.21
N PHE A 10 -5.49 -7.58 0.96
CA PHE A 10 -6.24 -6.38 0.56
C PHE A 10 -5.43 -5.10 0.74
N LEU A 11 -4.67 -4.99 1.84
CA LEU A 11 -3.92 -3.79 2.16
C LEU A 11 -2.70 -3.69 1.25
N SER A 12 -1.96 -4.78 1.03
CA SER A 12 -0.79 -4.73 0.15
C SER A 12 -1.15 -4.43 -1.31
N ALA A 13 -2.24 -5.01 -1.83
CA ALA A 13 -2.76 -4.69 -3.16
C ALA A 13 -3.16 -3.21 -3.31
N SER A 14 -3.72 -2.62 -2.24
CA SER A 14 -4.05 -1.19 -2.21
C SER A 14 -2.80 -0.33 -2.28
N VAL A 15 -1.74 -0.69 -1.56
CA VAL A 15 -0.44 0.00 -1.61
C VAL A 15 0.24 -0.17 -2.98
N GLN A 16 0.21 -1.39 -3.57
CA GLN A 16 0.71 -1.61 -4.93
C GLN A 16 0.03 -0.67 -5.93
N THR A 17 -1.30 -0.55 -5.85
CA THR A 17 -2.07 0.35 -6.72
C THR A 17 -1.62 1.81 -6.57
N MET A 18 -1.26 2.25 -5.36
CA MET A 18 -0.70 3.59 -5.15
C MET A 18 0.68 3.72 -5.78
N ILE A 19 1.57 2.74 -5.62
CA ILE A 19 2.91 2.73 -6.23
C ILE A 19 2.79 2.78 -7.76
N ASP A 20 1.91 1.98 -8.36
CA ASP A 20 1.68 1.97 -9.80
C ASP A 20 1.23 3.34 -10.31
N LYS A 21 0.32 3.99 -9.59
CA LYS A 21 -0.10 5.37 -9.90
C LYS A 21 1.05 6.37 -9.77
N LEU A 22 1.89 6.28 -8.75
CA LEU A 22 3.03 7.19 -8.56
C LEU A 22 4.12 6.99 -9.61
N THR A 23 4.24 5.78 -10.15
CA THR A 23 5.21 5.45 -11.19
C THR A 23 4.67 5.64 -12.61
N SER A 24 3.37 5.90 -12.76
CA SER A 24 2.72 6.15 -14.04
C SER A 24 3.32 7.37 -14.74
N ALA A 25 3.38 7.31 -16.07
CA ALA A 25 3.90 8.40 -16.89
C ALA A 25 3.03 9.65 -16.71
N GLU A 26 1.70 9.50 -16.69
CA GLU A 26 0.76 10.61 -16.54
C GLU A 26 0.96 11.35 -15.21
N PHE A 27 1.19 10.60 -14.12
CA PHE A 27 1.42 11.20 -12.82
C PHE A 27 2.77 11.89 -12.74
N ARG A 28 3.84 11.28 -13.27
CA ARG A 28 5.17 11.89 -13.34
C ARG A 28 5.16 13.17 -14.16
N ASP A 29 4.49 13.16 -15.30
CA ASP A 29 4.32 14.34 -16.14
C ASP A 29 3.54 15.43 -15.43
N PHE A 30 2.49 15.08 -14.68
CA PHE A 30 1.76 16.03 -13.84
C PHE A 30 2.65 16.69 -12.78
N ILE A 31 3.44 15.90 -12.04
CA ILE A 31 4.39 16.40 -11.02
C ILE A 31 5.40 17.36 -11.64
N ASN A 32 5.98 16.97 -12.79
CA ASN A 32 6.95 17.79 -13.53
C ASN A 32 6.32 19.10 -14.03
N ASN A 33 5.14 19.02 -14.67
CA ASN A 33 4.42 20.18 -15.21
C ASN A 33 3.99 21.16 -14.12
N LYS A 34 3.63 20.66 -12.93
CA LYS A 34 3.27 21.47 -11.77
C LYS A 34 4.48 21.88 -10.92
N LYS A 35 5.70 21.52 -11.31
CA LYS A 35 6.95 21.78 -10.57
C LYS A 35 6.87 21.34 -9.10
N LEU A 36 6.20 20.22 -8.86
CA LEU A 36 6.04 19.65 -7.53
C LEU A 36 7.36 18.99 -7.08
N ASN A 37 7.51 18.82 -5.77
CA ASN A 37 8.77 18.36 -5.19
C ASN A 37 9.04 16.88 -5.52
N VAL A 38 9.91 16.64 -6.51
CA VAL A 38 10.33 15.30 -6.95
C VAL A 38 11.03 14.51 -5.83
N SER A 39 11.75 15.19 -4.92
CA SER A 39 12.39 14.52 -3.78
C SER A 39 11.35 13.97 -2.81
N LEU A 40 10.29 14.73 -2.53
CA LEU A 40 9.19 14.27 -1.67
C LEU A 40 8.44 13.09 -2.31
N LEU A 41 8.25 13.11 -3.63
CA LEU A 41 7.66 11.99 -4.36
C LEU A 41 8.50 10.72 -4.22
N LYS A 42 9.83 10.83 -4.36
CA LYS A 42 10.74 9.69 -4.20
C LYS A 42 10.72 9.14 -2.78
N GLN A 43 10.62 10.02 -1.78
CA GLN A 43 10.45 9.62 -0.38
C GLN A 43 9.13 8.87 -0.18
N LEU A 44 8.02 9.38 -0.70
CA LEU A 44 6.72 8.71 -0.63
C LEU A 44 6.76 7.33 -1.29
N GLN A 45 7.34 7.22 -2.50
CA GLN A 45 7.50 5.94 -3.18
C GLN A 45 8.31 4.95 -2.34
N THR A 46 9.39 5.41 -1.70
CA THR A 46 10.22 4.56 -0.82
C THR A 46 9.42 4.07 0.39
N THR A 47 8.67 4.97 1.03
CA THR A 47 7.81 4.62 2.17
C THR A 47 6.75 3.58 1.79
N LEU A 48 6.10 3.75 0.64
CA LEU A 48 5.09 2.80 0.17
C LEU A 48 5.67 1.43 -0.18
N LEU A 49 6.89 1.38 -0.75
CA LEU A 49 7.58 0.11 -1.00
C LEU A 49 7.89 -0.65 0.30
N VAL A 50 8.33 0.07 1.34
CA VAL A 50 8.54 -0.53 2.67
C VAL A 50 7.22 -1.03 3.25
N LEU A 51 6.17 -0.21 3.19
CA LEU A 51 4.85 -0.58 3.69
C LEU A 51 4.29 -1.80 2.97
N GLN A 52 4.44 -1.88 1.65
CA GLN A 52 4.03 -3.03 0.86
C GLN A 52 4.69 -4.31 1.35
N ALA A 53 6.03 -4.31 1.52
CA ALA A 53 6.74 -5.50 1.97
C ALA A 53 6.29 -5.95 3.38
N VAL A 54 6.03 -5.00 4.28
CA VAL A 54 5.51 -5.29 5.62
C VAL A 54 4.10 -5.88 5.55
N LEU A 55 3.23 -5.31 4.71
CA LEU A 55 1.85 -5.78 4.56
C LEU A 55 1.80 -7.14 3.88
N ASP A 56 2.59 -7.39 2.84
CA ASP A 56 2.67 -8.70 2.17
C ASP A 56 3.08 -9.79 3.17
N ASP A 57 4.16 -9.56 3.95
CA ASP A 57 4.63 -10.49 4.98
C ASP A 57 3.60 -10.71 6.10
N ALA A 58 2.96 -9.62 6.56
CA ALA A 58 1.94 -9.71 7.59
C ALA A 58 0.69 -10.45 7.09
N GLU A 59 0.24 -10.16 5.88
CA GLU A 59 -0.95 -10.75 5.28
C GLU A 59 -0.74 -12.25 4.98
N GLU A 60 0.48 -12.69 4.67
CA GLU A 60 0.84 -14.12 4.60
C GLU A 60 0.83 -14.76 6.01
N LYS A 61 1.45 -14.12 6.99
CA LYS A 61 1.58 -14.64 8.36
C LYS A 61 0.26 -14.68 9.13
N GLN A 62 -0.74 -13.88 8.76
CA GLN A 62 -2.02 -13.82 9.47
C GLN A 62 -2.75 -15.17 9.55
N ILE A 63 -2.47 -16.08 8.61
CA ILE A 63 -3.08 -17.41 8.54
C ILE A 63 -2.68 -18.26 9.76
N ASN A 64 -1.41 -18.16 10.18
CA ASN A 64 -0.83 -19.03 11.21
C ASN A 64 -0.43 -18.29 12.48
N ASN A 65 -0.38 -16.94 12.46
CA ASN A 65 0.02 -16.12 13.59
C ASN A 65 -1.13 -15.20 14.03
N ARG A 66 -1.77 -15.56 15.15
CA ARG A 66 -2.89 -14.78 15.72
C ARG A 66 -2.50 -13.36 16.12
N ALA A 67 -1.26 -13.13 16.58
CA ALA A 67 -0.81 -11.80 16.93
C ALA A 67 -0.70 -10.88 15.69
N VAL A 68 -0.21 -11.43 14.57
CA VAL A 68 -0.16 -10.71 13.29
C VAL A 68 -1.57 -10.46 12.75
N LYS A 69 -2.47 -11.44 12.89
CA LYS A 69 -3.88 -11.25 12.52
C LYS A 69 -4.52 -10.10 13.30
N GLN A 70 -4.37 -10.07 14.62
CA GLN A 70 -4.90 -8.98 15.45
C GLN A 70 -4.30 -7.64 15.06
N TRP A 71 -2.99 -7.57 14.84
CA TRP A 71 -2.33 -6.35 14.40
C TRP A 71 -2.88 -5.82 13.07
N LEU A 72 -3.17 -6.71 12.10
CA LEU A 72 -3.81 -6.33 10.83
C LEU A 72 -5.26 -5.87 11.00
N GLU A 73 -6.00 -6.45 11.94
CA GLU A 73 -7.36 -6.02 12.29
C GLU A 73 -7.32 -4.62 12.91
N ASP A 74 -6.46 -4.39 13.91
CA ASP A 74 -6.27 -3.08 14.54
C ASP A 74 -5.82 -2.02 13.53
N LEU A 75 -4.95 -2.39 12.58
CA LEU A 75 -4.52 -1.51 11.49
C LEU A 75 -5.69 -1.13 10.58
N LYS A 76 -6.56 -2.08 10.21
CA LYS A 76 -7.75 -1.80 9.41
C LYS A 76 -8.70 -0.87 10.15
N ASP A 77 -8.92 -1.12 11.44
CA ASP A 77 -9.76 -0.26 12.28
C ASP A 77 -9.16 1.15 12.38
N ALA A 78 -7.85 1.29 12.59
CA ALA A 78 -7.21 2.61 12.65
C ALA A 78 -7.31 3.41 11.33
N ILE A 79 -7.42 2.74 10.17
CA ILE A 79 -7.52 3.38 8.85
C ILE A 79 -8.98 3.69 8.49
N PHE A 80 -9.93 2.83 8.86
CA PHE A 80 -11.32 2.88 8.39
C PHE A 80 -12.35 3.23 9.46
N ALA A 81 -12.01 3.18 10.75
CA ALA A 81 -12.87 3.65 11.82
C ALA A 81 -12.81 5.18 11.89
N ASN A 82 -13.97 5.80 11.70
CA ASN A 82 -14.20 7.24 11.77
C ASN A 82 -15.05 7.54 12.99
#